data_AF-A0A7W1UHW3-F1
#
_entry.id   AF-A0A7W1UHW3-F1
#
_cell.length_a   1.000
_cell.length_b   1.000
_cell.length_c   1.000
_cell.angle_alpha   90.00
_cell.angle_beta   90.00
_cell.angle_gamma   90.00
#
_symmetry.space_group_name_H-M   'P 1'
#
loop_
_entity.id
_entity.type
_entity.pdbx_description
1 polymer ?
#
loop_
_entity_poly.entity_id
_entity_poly.type
_entity_poly.pdbx_seq_one_letter_code
_entity_poly.pdbx_strand_id
1 'polypeptide(L)'
;MDFLSVNLMLWGKEQGYTWFNLGMAPLSRLHFHPLSSVWNRIGTFIFSLGAHFYNFEGLRAYKEKFDPVWTPKYLAASGGLALPHILFDVAALVSGETRGIFQK
;
A
#
# COMPACT_ATOMS: atom_id res chain seq x y z
N MET A 1 -4.00 -0.29 -19.70
CA MET A 1 -4.05 0.80 -18.69
C MET A 1 -3.21 2.03 -19.09
N ASP A 2 -2.17 1.87 -19.91
CA ASP A 2 -1.21 2.94 -20.24
C ASP A 2 -1.87 4.10 -20.97
N PHE A 3 -2.63 3.78 -22.02
CA PHE A 3 -3.35 4.76 -22.80
C PHE A 3 -4.26 5.64 -21.94
N LEU A 4 -5.06 5.04 -21.06
CA LEU A 4 -5.93 5.80 -20.15
C LEU A 4 -5.12 6.73 -19.23
N SER A 5 -4.04 6.22 -18.64
CA SER A 5 -3.19 7.00 -17.73
C SER A 5 -2.56 8.20 -18.44
N VAL A 6 -2.04 8.00 -19.66
CA VAL A 6 -1.44 9.06 -20.47
C VAL A 6 -2.49 10.11 -20.86
N ASN A 7 -3.67 9.69 -21.31
CA ASN A 7 -4.73 10.64 -21.68
C ASN A 7 -5.18 11.49 -20.48
N LEU A 8 -5.29 10.89 -19.28
CA LEU A 8 -5.64 11.65 -18.07
C LEU A 8 -4.54 12.64 -17.67
N MET A 9 -3.27 12.29 -17.82
CA MET A 9 -2.15 13.22 -17.56
C MET A 9 -2.13 14.37 -18.57
N LEU A 10 -2.32 14.08 -19.87
CA LEU A 10 -2.38 15.10 -20.92
C LEU A 10 -3.55 16.05 -20.72
N TRP A 11 -4.74 15.51 -20.44
CA TRP A 11 -5.91 16.31 -20.11
C TRP A 11 -5.64 17.18 -18.87
N GLY A 12 -5.07 16.62 -17.81
CA GLY A 12 -4.73 17.38 -16.60
C GLY A 12 -3.75 18.52 -16.90
N LYS A 13 -2.77 18.27 -17.76
CA LYS A 13 -1.83 19.30 -18.22
C LYS A 13 -2.54 20.42 -18.98
N GLU A 14 -3.47 20.10 -19.88
CA GLU A 14 -4.29 21.09 -20.60
C GLU A 14 -5.14 21.95 -19.64
N GLN A 15 -5.59 21.38 -18.53
CA GLN A 15 -6.31 22.10 -17.48
C GLN A 15 -5.39 22.90 -16.53
N GLY A 16 -4.07 22.85 -16.71
CA GLY A 16 -3.10 23.59 -15.89
C GLY A 16 -2.69 22.90 -14.58
N TYR A 17 -2.98 21.61 -14.41
CA TYR A 17 -2.46 20.85 -13.26
C TYR A 17 -0.95 20.59 -13.39
N THR A 18 -0.25 20.69 -12.26
CA THR A 18 1.21 20.50 -12.18
C THR A 18 1.62 19.12 -11.70
N TRP A 19 0.73 18.41 -11.00
CA TRP A 19 0.99 17.09 -10.43
C TRP A 19 -0.13 16.11 -10.79
N PHE A 20 0.27 14.88 -11.10
CA PHE A 20 -0.63 13.76 -11.29
C PHE A 20 -0.31 12.65 -10.29
N ASN A 21 -1.28 12.27 -9.47
CA ASN A 21 -1.09 11.23 -8.46
C ASN A 21 -1.40 9.84 -9.04
N LEU A 22 -0.36 9.03 -9.25
CA LEU A 22 -0.46 7.64 -9.73
C LEU A 22 -0.96 6.65 -8.67
N GLY A 23 -1.22 7.11 -7.44
CA GLY A 23 -1.58 6.28 -6.29
C GLY A 23 -0.38 5.54 -5.69
N MET A 24 -0.60 4.89 -4.55
CA MET A 24 0.44 4.17 -3.81
C MET A 24 0.88 2.87 -4.52
N ALA A 25 2.16 2.50 -4.38
CA ALA A 25 2.66 1.15 -4.70
C ALA A 25 3.22 0.52 -3.41
N PRO A 26 2.36 -0.14 -2.61
CA PRO A 26 2.72 -0.56 -1.26
C PRO A 26 3.83 -1.62 -1.29
N LEU A 27 4.67 -1.60 -0.25
CA LEU A 27 5.68 -2.62 0.08
C LEU A 27 6.73 -2.96 -1.00
N SER A 28 6.78 -2.20 -2.10
CA SER A 28 7.71 -2.42 -3.23
C SER A 28 9.20 -2.23 -2.88
N ARG A 29 9.54 -1.98 -1.62
CA ARG A 29 10.92 -1.86 -1.10
C ARG A 29 11.02 -2.15 0.41
N LEU A 30 10.43 -3.25 0.88
CA LEU A 30 10.69 -3.71 2.25
C LEU A 30 12.14 -4.22 2.34
N HIS A 31 13.04 -3.42 2.92
CA HIS A 31 14.36 -3.89 3.33
C HIS A 31 14.24 -4.65 4.64
N PHE A 32 14.32 -5.98 4.60
CA PHE A 32 14.34 -6.82 5.79
C PHE A 32 15.72 -6.75 6.45
N HIS A 33 15.80 -6.16 7.66
CA HIS A 33 17.04 -6.15 8.44
C HIS A 33 17.15 -7.42 9.31
N PRO A 34 18.24 -8.20 9.24
CA PRO A 34 18.34 -9.55 9.83
C PRO A 34 18.36 -9.64 11.38
N LEU A 35 18.10 -8.57 12.14
CA LEU A 35 18.34 -8.53 13.60
C LEU A 35 17.14 -8.16 14.48
N SER A 36 15.89 -8.49 14.11
CA SER A 36 14.77 -8.14 14.99
C SER A 36 13.70 -9.23 15.08
N SER A 37 13.72 -9.96 16.19
CA SER A 37 12.78 -11.04 16.56
C SER A 37 11.30 -10.60 16.53
N VAL A 38 11.04 -9.31 16.71
CA VAL A 38 9.72 -8.68 16.63
C VAL A 38 9.15 -8.72 15.20
N TRP A 39 9.99 -8.78 14.17
CA TRP A 39 9.55 -8.83 12.77
C TRP A 39 9.00 -10.19 12.33
N ASN A 40 9.31 -11.28 13.03
CA ASN A 40 8.70 -12.58 12.70
C ASN A 40 7.18 -12.57 12.94
N ARG A 41 6.71 -11.88 14.00
CA ARG A 41 5.26 -11.71 14.28
C ARG A 41 4.58 -10.73 13.32
N ILE A 42 5.30 -9.69 12.89
CA ILE A 42 4.82 -8.74 11.88
C ILE A 42 4.75 -9.43 10.51
N GLY A 43 5.68 -10.33 10.19
CA GLY A 43 5.69 -11.10 8.94
C GLY A 43 4.45 -11.97 8.76
N THR A 44 4.03 -12.69 9.81
CA THR A 44 2.77 -13.47 9.81
C THR A 44 1.55 -12.57 9.59
N PHE A 45 1.60 -11.34 10.09
CA PHE A 45 0.51 -10.38 10.00
C PHE A 45 0.46 -9.64 8.64
N ILE A 46 1.62 -9.30 8.06
CA ILE A 46 1.75 -8.87 6.66
C ILE A 46 1.25 -9.99 5.74
N PHE A 47 1.49 -11.26 6.09
CA PHE A 47 0.97 -12.40 5.35
C PHE A 47 -0.56 -12.54 5.47
N SER A 48 -1.17 -12.21 6.62
CA SER A 48 -2.64 -12.20 6.78
C SER A 48 -3.33 -11.02 6.10
N LEU A 49 -2.67 -9.86 5.99
CA LEU A 49 -3.03 -8.78 5.04
C LEU A 49 -2.87 -9.22 3.58
N GLY A 50 -2.25 -10.38 3.37
CA GLY A 50 -1.57 -10.78 2.16
C GLY A 50 -2.20 -11.85 1.31
N ALA A 51 -3.48 -12.11 1.51
CA ALA A 51 -4.25 -12.93 0.56
C ALA A 51 -4.27 -12.32 -0.87
N HIS A 52 -3.74 -11.11 -1.09
CA HIS A 52 -3.65 -10.45 -2.39
C HIS A 52 -2.34 -9.66 -2.64
N PHE A 53 -1.17 -10.05 -2.09
CA PHE A 53 0.14 -9.46 -2.51
C PHE A 53 0.63 -9.96 -3.88
N TYR A 54 -0.26 -10.45 -4.73
CA TYR A 54 0.07 -10.71 -6.13
C TYR A 54 0.28 -9.36 -6.86
N ASN A 55 1.52 -9.08 -7.28
CA ASN A 55 1.93 -8.07 -8.27
C ASN A 55 2.23 -6.62 -7.81
N PHE A 56 2.55 -6.32 -6.56
CA PHE A 56 2.95 -4.94 -6.20
C PHE A 56 4.30 -4.49 -6.78
N GLU A 57 5.21 -5.43 -7.04
CA GLU A 57 6.43 -5.17 -7.83
C GLU A 57 6.05 -4.77 -9.27
N GLY A 58 5.13 -5.50 -9.89
CA GLY A 58 4.57 -5.17 -11.21
C GLY A 58 3.84 -3.83 -11.22
N LEU A 59 3.15 -3.47 -10.13
CA LEU A 59 2.48 -2.17 -9.99
C LEU A 59 3.48 -1.01 -9.84
N ARG A 60 4.58 -1.21 -9.09
CA ARG A 60 5.65 -0.21 -9.02
C ARG A 60 6.32 -0.06 -10.39
N ALA A 61 6.73 -1.16 -11.02
CA ALA A 61 7.34 -1.17 -12.34
C ALA A 61 6.43 -0.53 -13.41
N TYR A 62 5.13 -0.81 -13.35
CA TYR A 62 4.12 -0.16 -14.19
C TYR A 62 4.14 1.35 -14.05
N LYS A 63 4.25 1.87 -12.83
CA LYS A 63 4.26 3.31 -12.54
C LYS A 63 5.60 3.97 -12.88
N GLU A 64 6.69 3.23 -12.74
CA GLU A 64 8.06 3.71 -12.99
C GLU A 64 8.23 4.23 -14.42
N LYS A 65 7.52 3.68 -15.40
CA LYS A 65 7.59 4.14 -16.80
C LYS A 65 7.16 5.59 -17.03
N PHE A 66 6.46 6.19 -16.07
CA PHE A 66 6.03 7.58 -16.12
C PHE A 66 7.00 8.53 -15.39
N ASP A 67 8.14 8.02 -14.92
CA ASP A 67 9.16 8.75 -14.15
C ASP A 67 8.58 9.55 -12.96
N PRO A 68 7.84 8.92 -12.04
CA PRO A 68 7.19 9.63 -10.95
C PRO A 68 8.14 9.97 -9.80
N VAL A 69 7.84 11.04 -9.09
CA VAL A 69 8.49 11.35 -7.80
C VAL A 69 7.90 10.47 -6.70
N TRP A 70 8.69 9.50 -6.22
CA TRP A 70 8.27 8.61 -5.14
C TRP A 70 8.33 9.30 -3.78
N THR A 71 7.20 9.35 -3.09
CA THR A 71 7.08 9.89 -1.72
C THR A 71 6.66 8.80 -0.75
N PRO A 72 7.37 8.60 0.39
CA PRO A 72 6.97 7.61 1.38
C PRO A 72 5.65 7.98 2.05
N LYS A 73 4.84 6.96 2.39
CA LYS A 73 3.62 7.10 3.19
C LYS A 73 3.76 6.26 4.45
N TYR A 74 3.37 6.83 5.58
CA TYR A 74 3.52 6.22 6.90
C TYR A 74 2.16 6.07 7.58
N LEU A 75 2.03 5.05 8.42
CA LEU A 75 0.91 4.87 9.32
C LEU A 75 1.29 5.45 10.69
N ALA A 76 0.53 6.44 11.17
CA ALA A 76 0.65 6.91 12.55
C ALA A 76 -0.19 6.02 13.46
N ALA A 77 0.45 5.33 14.40
CA ALA A 77 -0.18 4.38 15.31
C ALA A 77 0.54 4.39 16.67
N SER A 78 -0.16 4.00 17.73
CA SER A 78 0.49 3.70 19.01
C SER A 78 1.43 2.50 18.84
N GLY A 79 2.68 2.67 19.25
CA GLY A 79 3.71 1.63 19.13
C GLY A 79 3.57 0.49 20.12
N GLY A 80 4.51 -0.45 20.08
CA GLY A 80 4.56 -1.58 21.01
C GLY A 80 3.54 -2.68 20.68
N LEU A 81 2.96 -3.29 21.71
CA LEU A 81 2.10 -4.47 21.57
C LEU A 81 0.74 -4.19 20.89
N ALA A 82 0.34 -2.91 20.75
CA ALA A 82 -0.89 -2.52 20.07
C ALA A 82 -0.79 -2.60 18.54
N LEU A 83 0.42 -2.55 17.98
CA LEU A 83 0.64 -2.45 16.53
C LEU A 83 0.01 -3.59 15.72
N PRO A 84 0.11 -4.88 16.10
CA PRO A 84 -0.54 -5.96 15.34
C PRO A 84 -2.06 -5.81 15.28
N HIS A 85 -2.70 -5.35 16.36
CA HIS A 85 -4.15 -5.17 16.42
C HIS A 85 -4.58 -4.00 15.53
N ILE A 86 -3.88 -2.86 15.61
CA ILE A 86 -4.15 -1.69 14.76
C ILE A 86 -4.03 -2.04 13.28
N LEU A 87 -2.99 -2.79 12.92
CA LEU A 87 -2.83 -3.19 11.55
C LEU A 87 -3.94 -4.17 11.10
N PHE A 88 -4.44 -5.04 11.98
CA PHE A 88 -5.58 -5.92 11.69
C PHE A 88 -6.85 -5.10 11.42
N ASP A 89 -7.11 -4.08 12.24
CA ASP A 89 -8.24 -3.19 12.05
C ASP A 89 -8.15 -2.45 10.71
N VAL A 90 -6.96 -1.97 10.33
CA VAL A 90 -6.71 -1.37 9.02
C VAL A 90 -6.92 -2.37 7.89
N ALA A 91 -6.47 -3.62 8.05
CA ALA A 91 -6.67 -4.68 7.08
C ALA A 91 -8.16 -4.96 6.85
N ALA A 92 -8.92 -5.14 7.93
CA ALA A 92 -10.35 -5.41 7.90
C ALA A 92 -11.15 -4.24 7.31
N LEU A 93 -10.73 -3.00 7.60
CA LEU A 93 -11.33 -1.80 7.03
C LEU A 93 -11.09 -1.72 5.51
N VAL A 94 -9.89 -2.05 5.05
CA VAL A 94 -9.52 -2.02 3.63
C VAL A 94 -10.15 -3.16 2.84
N SER A 95 -10.26 -4.36 3.42
CA SER A 95 -10.92 -5.51 2.77
C SER A 95 -12.44 -5.37 2.71
N GLY A 96 -13.02 -4.47 3.51
CA GLY A 96 -14.47 -4.30 3.62
C GLY A 96 -15.16 -5.42 4.40
N GLU A 97 -14.42 -6.31 5.06
CA GLU A 97 -14.93 -7.46 5.81
C GLU A 97 -15.30 -7.11 7.26
N THR A 98 -15.99 -5.98 7.49
CA THR A 98 -16.46 -5.60 8.83
C THR A 98 -17.72 -6.36 9.27
N ARG A 99 -18.29 -7.24 8.43
CA ARG A 99 -19.57 -7.94 8.70
C ARG A 99 -19.47 -9.31 9.38
N GLY A 100 -18.28 -9.88 9.58
CA GLY A 100 -18.14 -11.24 10.14
C GLY A 100 -17.93 -11.35 11.65
N ILE A 101 -17.58 -10.27 12.35
CA ILE A 101 -17.14 -10.32 13.76
C ILE A 101 -18.27 -9.94 14.75
N PHE A 102 -19.42 -9.47 14.24
CA PHE A 102 -20.60 -9.10 15.03
C PHE A 102 -21.88 -9.84 14.61
N GLN A 103 -21.78 -11.10 14.15
CA GLN A 103 -22.92 -12.01 14.20
C GLN A 103 -22.73 -13.02 15.34
N LYS A 104 -23.67 -12.89 16.26
CA LYS A 104 -23.83 -13.52 17.57
C LYS A 104 -24.31 -14.96 17.45
#